data_AF-F4XEI1-F1
#
_entry.id   AF-F4XEI1-F1
#
_cell.length_a   1.000
_cell.length_b   1.000
_cell.length_c   1.000
_cell.angle_alpha   90.00
_cell.angle_beta   90.00
_cell.angle_gamma   90.00
#
_symmetry.space_group_name_H-M   'P 1'
#
loop_
_entity.id
_entity.type
_entity.pdbx_description
1 polymer ?
#
loop_
_entity_poly.entity_id
_entity_poly.type
_entity_poly.pdbx_seq_one_letter_code
_entity_poly.pdbx_strand_id
1 'polypeptide(L)'
;MKRAGLLLALLLVLLTGCSSKTPKIDEYTWVMTSVQSMEAGGQAVAYGEGGSSTLEGAKQIELVCEAQGGNLTLTDRTNDRTYTGTYQQSQKDSKSTIYEVNVDGTSGVAVAAMTTYQDGTQDPTLIFNLGDYTVNFFAK
;
A
#
# COMPACT_ATOMS: atom_id res chain seq x y z
N MET A 1 43.92 23.35 -18.56
CA MET A 1 43.54 21.92 -18.44
C MET A 1 42.97 21.51 -17.07
N LYS A 2 43.33 22.16 -15.94
CA LYS A 2 42.84 21.76 -14.59
C LYS A 2 41.40 22.18 -14.23
N ARG A 3 40.82 23.17 -14.92
CA ARG A 3 39.45 23.67 -14.65
C ARG A 3 38.34 22.79 -15.25
N ALA A 4 38.62 22.12 -16.37
CA ALA A 4 37.65 21.25 -17.05
C ALA A 4 37.37 19.95 -16.28
N GLY A 5 38.40 19.35 -15.64
CA GLY A 5 38.22 18.15 -14.83
C GLY A 5 37.41 18.39 -13.55
N LEU A 6 37.50 19.59 -12.96
CA LEU A 6 36.74 19.94 -11.76
C LEU A 6 35.25 20.16 -12.06
N LEU A 7 34.92 20.75 -13.21
CA LEU A 7 33.53 20.89 -13.67
C LEU A 7 32.87 19.54 -14.00
N LEU A 8 33.64 18.58 -14.56
CA LEU A 8 33.14 17.24 -14.85
C LEU A 8 32.91 16.40 -13.59
N ALA A 9 33.78 16.53 -12.57
CA ALA A 9 33.59 15.90 -11.28
C ALA A 9 32.39 16.46 -10.50
N LEU A 10 32.09 17.76 -10.64
CA LEU A 10 30.93 18.39 -10.01
C LEU A 10 29.59 18.00 -10.68
N LEU A 11 29.60 17.77 -12.00
CA LEU A 11 28.43 17.28 -12.74
C LEU A 11 28.03 15.84 -12.35
N LEU A 12 29.00 14.98 -12.00
CA LEU A 12 28.76 13.60 -11.60
C LEU A 12 28.08 13.47 -10.22
N VAL A 13 28.20 14.49 -9.35
CA VAL A 13 27.55 14.52 -8.02
C VAL A 13 26.07 14.88 -8.10
N LEU A 14 25.60 15.44 -9.24
CA LEU A 14 24.18 15.76 -9.46
C LEU A 14 23.35 14.55 -9.93
N LEU A 15 23.99 13.40 -10.17
CA LEU A 15 23.32 12.12 -10.44
C LEU A 15 22.95 11.39 -9.13
N THR A 16 22.58 12.12 -8.07
CA THR A 16 21.87 11.49 -6.95
C THR A 16 20.53 11.03 -7.48
N GLY A 17 20.46 9.76 -7.88
CA GLY A 17 19.24 9.13 -8.33
C GLY A 17 18.14 9.41 -7.30
N CYS A 18 16.97 9.79 -7.79
CA CYS A 18 15.75 9.76 -7.00
C CYS A 18 15.53 8.31 -6.58
N SER A 19 16.12 7.90 -5.46
CA SER A 19 15.72 6.67 -4.80
C SER A 19 14.34 6.98 -4.24
N SER A 20 13.29 6.58 -4.94
CA SER A 20 11.96 6.56 -4.35
C SER A 20 12.06 5.72 -3.08
N LYS A 21 11.73 6.34 -1.95
CA LYS A 21 11.84 5.69 -0.65
C LYS A 21 10.81 4.56 -0.61
N THR A 22 11.25 3.35 -0.28
CA THR A 22 10.34 2.21 -0.07
C THR A 22 9.26 2.59 0.96
N PRO A 23 7.97 2.58 0.61
CA PRO A 23 6.89 2.93 1.53
C PRO A 23 6.86 2.04 2.76
N LYS A 24 6.33 2.59 3.85
CA LYS A 24 6.03 1.84 5.07
C LYS A 24 4.57 1.98 5.46
N ILE A 25 4.06 0.97 6.14
CA ILE A 25 2.65 0.89 6.53
C ILE A 25 2.25 2.01 7.50
N ASP A 26 3.18 2.53 8.31
CA ASP A 26 2.94 3.58 9.31
C ASP A 26 3.32 4.99 8.83
N GLU A 27 3.60 5.16 7.54
CA GLU A 27 3.93 6.47 6.96
C GLU A 27 2.70 7.21 6.40
N TYR A 28 1.58 6.51 6.17
CA TYR A 28 0.40 7.06 5.50
C TYR A 28 -0.89 6.64 6.20
N THR A 29 -1.94 7.44 5.99
CA THR A 29 -3.31 6.94 6.12
C THR A 29 -3.67 6.25 4.81
N TRP A 30 -4.12 5.01 4.88
CA TRP A 30 -4.40 4.19 3.70
C TRP A 30 -5.90 4.11 3.45
N VAL A 31 -6.34 4.40 2.24
CA VAL A 31 -7.77 4.34 1.86
C VAL A 31 -7.96 3.21 0.85
N MET A 32 -8.92 2.33 1.15
CA MET A 32 -9.20 1.15 0.35
C MET A 32 -9.75 1.53 -1.03
N THR A 33 -9.32 0.80 -2.06
CA THR A 33 -9.86 0.90 -3.42
C THR A 33 -10.62 -0.34 -3.86
N SER A 34 -10.18 -1.53 -3.45
CA SER A 34 -10.88 -2.77 -3.74
C SER A 34 -10.66 -3.84 -2.68
N VAL A 35 -11.67 -4.69 -2.52
CA VAL A 35 -11.57 -5.99 -1.84
C VAL A 35 -11.88 -7.05 -2.87
N GLN A 36 -10.91 -7.90 -3.17
CA GLN A 36 -11.06 -9.05 -4.06
C GLN A 36 -11.24 -10.32 -3.24
N SER A 37 -12.09 -11.23 -3.73
CA SER A 37 -12.34 -12.52 -3.08
C SER A 37 -11.90 -13.68 -3.97
N MET A 38 -11.18 -14.63 -3.39
CA MET A 38 -10.81 -15.86 -4.11
C MET A 38 -12.02 -16.73 -4.44
N GLU A 39 -13.06 -16.75 -3.59
CA GLU A 39 -14.31 -17.45 -3.86
C GLU A 39 -15.07 -16.87 -5.06
N ALA A 40 -14.98 -15.56 -5.26
CA ALA A 40 -15.52 -14.86 -6.43
C ALA A 40 -14.56 -14.89 -7.64
N GLY A 41 -13.59 -15.80 -7.68
CA GLY A 41 -12.63 -15.93 -8.78
C GLY A 41 -11.69 -14.73 -8.92
N GLY A 42 -11.38 -14.04 -7.82
CA GLY A 42 -10.54 -12.83 -7.79
C GLY A 42 -11.27 -11.54 -8.16
N GLN A 43 -12.60 -11.57 -8.34
CA GLN A 43 -13.37 -10.38 -8.62
C GLN A 43 -13.49 -9.46 -7.39
N ALA A 44 -13.61 -8.16 -7.64
CA ALA A 44 -13.80 -7.16 -6.60
C ALA A 44 -15.22 -7.27 -6.02
N VAL A 45 -15.34 -7.81 -4.81
CA VAL A 45 -16.61 -7.93 -4.06
C VAL A 45 -16.97 -6.65 -3.31
N ALA A 46 -15.98 -5.78 -3.07
CA ALA A 46 -16.20 -4.42 -2.63
C ALA A 46 -15.22 -3.45 -3.30
N TYR A 47 -15.60 -2.17 -3.37
CA TYR A 47 -14.78 -1.10 -3.92
C TYR A 47 -14.91 0.18 -3.09
N GLY A 48 -13.83 0.96 -3.03
CA GLY A 48 -13.78 2.25 -2.34
C GLY A 48 -13.68 3.43 -3.29
N GLU A 49 -13.26 4.58 -2.77
CA GLU A 49 -13.02 5.78 -3.57
C GLU A 49 -11.95 5.51 -4.64
N GLY A 50 -12.24 5.87 -5.90
CA GLY A 50 -11.34 5.61 -7.04
C GLY A 50 -11.32 4.14 -7.52
N GLY A 51 -12.02 3.23 -6.84
CA GLY A 51 -12.21 1.84 -7.26
C GLY A 51 -13.47 1.64 -8.10
N SER A 52 -13.59 0.48 -8.72
CA SER A 52 -14.81 0.02 -9.37
C SER A 52 -14.89 -1.51 -9.38
N SER A 53 -16.09 -2.04 -9.63
CA SER A 53 -16.30 -3.48 -9.82
C SER A 53 -17.33 -3.73 -10.92
N THR A 54 -17.15 -4.82 -11.66
CA THR A 54 -18.12 -5.35 -12.63
C THR A 54 -18.96 -6.49 -12.06
N LEU A 55 -18.68 -6.94 -10.82
CA LEU A 55 -19.44 -8.00 -10.18
C LEU A 55 -20.79 -7.45 -9.71
N GLU A 56 -21.87 -8.13 -10.10
CA GLU A 56 -23.20 -7.82 -9.62
C GLU A 56 -23.27 -7.97 -8.09
N GLY A 57 -23.79 -6.95 -7.40
CA GLY A 57 -23.89 -6.95 -5.94
C GLY A 57 -22.60 -6.55 -5.20
N ALA A 58 -21.54 -6.15 -5.90
CA ALA A 58 -20.37 -5.57 -5.27
C ALA A 58 -20.72 -4.31 -4.46
N LYS A 59 -20.16 -4.18 -3.26
CA LYS A 59 -20.53 -3.11 -2.32
C LYS A 59 -19.53 -1.96 -2.37
N GLN A 60 -20.03 -0.73 -2.36
CA GLN A 60 -19.19 0.42 -2.08
C GLN A 60 -18.91 0.50 -0.58
N ILE A 61 -17.64 0.57 -0.17
CA ILE A 61 -17.20 0.62 1.22
C ILE A 61 -16.10 1.67 1.36
N GLU A 62 -16.20 2.53 2.37
CA GLU A 62 -15.11 3.43 2.78
C GLU A 62 -14.34 2.78 3.93
N LEU A 63 -13.26 2.06 3.60
CA LEU A 63 -12.39 1.42 4.57
C LEU A 63 -11.05 2.16 4.66
N VAL A 64 -10.69 2.59 5.86
CA VAL A 64 -9.43 3.31 6.14
C VAL A 64 -8.53 2.49 7.04
N CYS A 65 -7.25 2.38 6.69
CA CYS A 65 -6.23 1.71 7.49
C CYS A 65 -5.24 2.73 8.05
N GLU A 66 -5.04 2.72 9.37
CA GLU A 66 -4.05 3.51 10.07
C GLU A 66 -3.17 2.58 10.92
N ALA A 67 -1.85 2.77 10.86
CA ALA A 67 -0.89 1.94 11.57
C ALA A 67 0.11 2.79 12.34
N GLN A 68 0.40 2.41 13.58
CA GLN A 68 1.40 3.08 14.41
C GLN A 68 1.93 2.16 15.50
N GLY A 69 3.25 2.13 15.68
CA GLY A 69 3.89 1.46 16.81
C GLY A 69 3.57 -0.03 16.92
N GLY A 70 3.45 -0.73 15.78
CA GLY A 70 3.12 -2.16 15.72
C GLY A 70 1.62 -2.48 15.82
N ASN A 71 0.75 -1.49 16.00
CA ASN A 71 -0.70 -1.65 16.00
C ASN A 71 -1.30 -1.10 14.70
N LEU A 72 -2.38 -1.70 14.21
CA LEU A 72 -3.15 -1.18 13.08
C LEU A 72 -4.64 -1.17 13.39
N THR A 73 -5.36 -0.26 12.75
CA THR A 73 -6.82 -0.19 12.78
C THR A 73 -7.36 -0.15 11.36
N LEU A 74 -8.44 -0.90 11.10
CA LEU A 74 -9.23 -0.78 9.89
C LEU A 74 -10.60 -0.22 10.28
N THR A 75 -10.94 0.97 9.78
CA THR A 75 -12.23 1.62 10.07
C THR A 75 -13.09 1.62 8.82
N ASP A 76 -14.17 0.84 8.86
CA ASP A 76 -15.25 0.86 7.88
C ASP A 76 -16.22 1.99 8.26
N ARG A 77 -16.09 3.12 7.58
CA ARG A 77 -16.91 4.32 7.79
C ARG A 77 -18.30 4.20 7.16
N THR A 78 -18.55 3.17 6.36
CA THR A 78 -19.87 2.93 5.76
C THR A 78 -20.84 2.29 6.75
N ASN A 79 -20.33 1.59 7.77
CA ASN A 79 -21.15 0.92 8.79
C ASN A 79 -20.68 1.13 10.23
N ASP A 80 -19.80 2.13 10.46
CA ASP A 80 -19.26 2.51 11.77
C ASP A 80 -18.61 1.34 12.52
N ARG A 81 -17.85 0.51 11.81
CA ARG A 81 -17.10 -0.61 12.40
C ARG A 81 -15.61 -0.34 12.38
N THR A 82 -14.95 -0.74 13.48
CA THR A 82 -13.50 -0.70 13.60
C THR A 82 -12.99 -2.09 13.94
N TYR A 83 -12.01 -2.54 13.18
CA TYR A 83 -11.25 -3.77 13.40
C TYR A 83 -9.86 -3.38 13.92
N THR A 84 -9.33 -4.16 14.85
CA THR A 84 -8.03 -3.87 15.46
C THR A 84 -7.04 -4.98 15.13
N GLY A 85 -5.78 -4.62 15.05
CA GLY A 85 -4.76 -5.57 14.68
C GLY A 85 -3.35 -5.14 15.05
N THR A 86 -2.41 -5.99 14.68
CA THR A 86 -0.98 -5.77 14.84
C THR A 86 -0.26 -5.97 13.51
N TYR A 87 0.86 -5.30 13.34
CA TYR A 87 1.77 -5.52 12.22
C TYR A 87 3.22 -5.66 12.70
N GLN A 88 3.98 -6.50 12.02
CA GLN A 88 5.42 -6.64 12.25
C GLN A 88 6.14 -6.74 10.91
N GLN A 89 7.17 -5.92 10.71
CA GLN A 89 7.99 -5.99 9.48
C GLN A 89 8.71 -7.34 9.43
N SER A 90 8.45 -8.12 8.38
CA SER A 90 9.10 -9.41 8.15
C SER A 90 10.26 -9.29 7.17
N GLN A 91 10.10 -8.51 6.09
CA GLN A 91 11.13 -8.31 5.07
C GLN A 91 11.10 -6.88 4.53
N LYS A 92 12.25 -6.44 4.01
CA LYS A 92 12.37 -5.16 3.32
C LYS A 92 13.47 -5.25 2.27
N ASP A 93 13.16 -4.73 1.08
CA ASP A 93 14.15 -4.50 0.03
C ASP A 93 13.98 -3.10 -0.60
N SER A 94 14.65 -2.87 -1.73
CA SER A 94 14.58 -1.59 -2.45
C SER A 94 13.24 -1.34 -3.16
N LYS A 95 12.36 -2.34 -3.25
CA LYS A 95 11.09 -2.27 -3.98
C LYS A 95 9.89 -2.25 -3.04
N SER A 96 9.96 -2.99 -1.92
CA SER A 96 8.82 -3.18 -1.02
C SER A 96 9.23 -3.40 0.43
N THR A 97 8.28 -3.12 1.32
CA THR A 97 8.33 -3.56 2.72
C THR A 97 7.19 -4.54 2.95
N ILE A 98 7.51 -5.72 3.47
CA ILE A 98 6.55 -6.80 3.75
C ILE A 98 6.34 -6.90 5.26
N TYR A 99 5.10 -7.07 5.67
CA TYR A 99 4.68 -7.19 7.06
C TYR A 99 3.87 -8.46 7.25
N GLU A 100 4.08 -9.13 8.37
CA GLU A 100 3.08 -10.02 8.94
C GLU A 100 2.02 -9.16 9.64
N VAL A 101 0.75 -9.49 9.45
CA VAL A 101 -0.38 -8.78 10.07
C VAL A 101 -1.33 -9.77 10.75
N ASN A 102 -2.00 -9.31 11.80
CA ASN A 102 -3.13 -10.00 12.39
C ASN A 102 -4.23 -8.97 12.64
N VAL A 103 -5.44 -9.20 12.12
CA VAL A 103 -6.59 -8.31 12.30
C VAL A 103 -7.76 -9.13 12.80
N ASP A 104 -8.27 -8.80 14.00
CA ASP A 104 -9.34 -9.53 14.68
C ASP A 104 -9.15 -11.06 14.66
N GLY A 105 -7.91 -11.52 14.91
CA GLY A 105 -7.55 -12.95 14.93
C GLY A 105 -7.25 -13.56 13.57
N THR A 106 -7.46 -12.84 12.47
CA THR A 106 -7.12 -13.29 11.11
C THR A 106 -5.69 -12.87 10.77
N SER A 107 -4.80 -13.84 10.63
CA SER A 107 -3.41 -13.60 10.20
C SER A 107 -3.30 -13.44 8.68
N GLY A 108 -2.32 -12.67 8.25
CA GLY A 108 -2.06 -12.43 6.84
C GLY A 108 -0.74 -11.71 6.58
N VAL A 109 -0.61 -11.17 5.37
CA VAL A 109 0.57 -10.43 4.93
C VAL A 109 0.12 -9.09 4.36
N ALA A 110 0.87 -8.03 4.68
CA ALA A 110 0.74 -6.73 4.05
C ALA A 110 2.01 -6.36 3.27
N VAL A 111 1.85 -5.72 2.12
CA VAL A 111 2.96 -5.26 1.28
C VAL A 111 2.78 -3.78 0.98
N ALA A 112 3.76 -2.97 1.38
CA ALA A 112 3.84 -1.55 1.04
C ALA A 112 4.90 -1.35 -0.05
N ALA A 113 4.53 -0.75 -1.18
CA ALA A 113 5.40 -0.57 -2.35
C ALA A 113 5.01 0.69 -3.14
N MET A 114 5.90 1.16 -4.04
CA MET A 114 5.52 2.17 -5.03
C MET A 114 4.83 1.48 -6.22
N THR A 115 3.68 2.00 -6.65
CA THR A 115 3.02 1.61 -7.89
C THR A 115 3.30 2.65 -8.96
N THR A 116 3.88 2.21 -10.08
CA THR A 116 4.12 3.06 -11.25
C THR A 116 2.98 2.91 -12.24
N TYR A 117 2.34 4.01 -12.60
CA TYR A 117 1.25 4.02 -13.59
C TYR A 117 1.77 4.20 -15.01
N GLN A 118 0.86 4.09 -15.98
CA GLN A 118 1.20 4.18 -17.41
C GLN A 118 1.79 5.54 -17.81
N ASP A 119 1.41 6.61 -17.11
CA ASP A 119 1.95 7.96 -17.32
C ASP A 119 3.32 8.18 -16.63
N GLY A 120 3.85 7.16 -15.95
CA GLY A 120 5.12 7.19 -15.24
C GLY A 120 5.03 7.81 -13.85
N THR A 121 3.86 8.30 -13.42
CA THR A 121 3.65 8.73 -12.03
C THR A 121 3.76 7.54 -11.08
N GLN A 122 4.10 7.82 -9.82
CA GLN A 122 4.25 6.80 -8.80
C GLN A 122 3.54 7.21 -7.53
N ASP A 123 2.69 6.33 -7.02
CA ASP A 123 2.06 6.49 -5.71
C ASP A 123 2.36 5.29 -4.81
N PRO A 124 2.48 5.50 -3.48
CA PRO A 124 2.52 4.40 -2.54
C PRO A 124 1.21 3.60 -2.55
N THR A 125 1.34 2.28 -2.56
CA THR A 125 0.23 1.34 -2.35
C THR A 125 0.51 0.44 -1.16
N LEU A 126 -0.59 -0.01 -0.57
CA LEU A 126 -0.60 -1.04 0.45
C LEU A 126 -1.57 -2.13 0.00
N ILE A 127 -1.12 -3.38 0.06
CA ILE A 127 -1.94 -4.55 -0.28
C ILE A 127 -1.94 -5.50 0.89
N PHE A 128 -3.12 -5.86 1.38
CA PHE A 128 -3.31 -6.90 2.40
C PHE A 128 -3.77 -8.19 1.72
N ASN A 129 -3.20 -9.31 2.12
CA ASN A 129 -3.77 -10.63 1.93
C ASN A 129 -4.19 -11.14 3.31
N LEU A 130 -5.50 -11.15 3.58
CA LEU A 130 -6.11 -11.54 4.86
C LEU A 130 -7.16 -12.62 4.59
N GLY A 131 -6.88 -13.86 5.00
CA GLY A 131 -7.71 -15.01 4.64
C GLY A 131 -7.86 -15.14 3.12
N ASP A 132 -9.10 -15.26 2.64
CA ASP A 132 -9.42 -15.41 1.21
C ASP A 132 -9.61 -14.07 0.48
N TYR A 133 -9.22 -12.96 1.11
CA TYR A 133 -9.39 -11.62 0.58
C TYR A 133 -8.05 -10.93 0.32
N THR A 134 -7.99 -10.24 -0.82
CA THR A 134 -6.95 -9.25 -1.12
C THR A 134 -7.55 -7.86 -1.03
N VAL A 135 -7.00 -6.99 -0.20
CA VAL A 135 -7.47 -5.61 -0.02
C VAL A 135 -6.40 -4.65 -0.51
N ASN A 136 -6.75 -3.81 -1.49
CA ASN A 136 -5.85 -2.80 -2.04
C ASN A 136 -6.16 -1.42 -1.44
N PHE A 137 -5.12 -0.65 -1.15
CA PHE A 137 -5.21 0.71 -0.63
C PHE A 137 -4.24 1.65 -1.36
N PHE A 138 -4.61 2.92 -1.42
CA PHE A 138 -3.70 4.02 -1.75
C PHE A 138 -3.41 4.88 -0.52
N ALA A 139 -2.24 5.52 -0.54
CA ALA A 139 -1.89 6.52 0.46
C ALA A 139 -2.70 7.81 0.28
N LYS A 140 -3.06 8.44 1.39
CA LYS A 140 -3.70 9.76 1.47
C LYS A 140 -2.90 10.71 2.34
#